data_AF-A0A7C5A6K4-F1
#
_entry.id   AF-A0A7C5A6K4-F1
#
_cell.length_a   1.000
_cell.length_b   1.000
_cell.length_c   1.000
_cell.angle_alpha   90.00
_cell.angle_beta   90.00
_cell.angle_gamma   90.00
#
_symmetry.space_group_name_H-M   'P 1'
#
loop_
_entity.id
_entity.type
_entity.pdbx_description
1 polymer ?
#
loop_
_entity_poly.entity_id
_entity_poly.type
_entity_poly.pdbx_seq_one_letter_code
_entity_poly.pdbx_strand_id
1 'polypeptide(L)' 'MITEARPLVEINQQAIRLLYKELGVVDAVRFLKQFTQGYGNYTQERDSLFANKSLNDIVSEIEKRRKK' A
#
# COMPACT_ATOMS: atom_id res chain seq x y z
N MET A 1 -21.83 -6.45 30.94
CA MET A 1 -21.77 -6.46 29.47
C MET A 1 -20.46 -7.11 29.09
N ILE A 2 -20.48 -8.35 28.59
CA ILE A 2 -19.27 -9.02 28.13
C ILE A 2 -19.00 -8.47 26.73
N THR A 3 -18.02 -7.59 26.61
CA THR A 3 -17.60 -7.10 25.30
C THR A 3 -16.65 -8.14 24.75
N GLU A 4 -17.04 -8.84 23.68
CA GLU A 4 -16.10 -9.75 23.00
C GLU A 4 -14.89 -8.95 22.53
N ALA A 5 -13.70 -9.39 22.95
CA ALA A 5 -12.46 -8.70 22.64
C ALA A 5 -12.15 -8.89 21.15
N ARG A 6 -12.36 -7.84 20.35
CA ARG A 6 -11.95 -7.84 18.95
C ARG A 6 -10.42 -7.83 18.86
N PRO A 7 -9.82 -8.72 18.05
CA PRO A 7 -8.39 -8.68 17.78
C PRO A 7 -7.96 -7.32 17.21
N LEU A 8 -6.84 -6.77 17.70
CA LEU A 8 -6.30 -5.49 17.22
C LEU A 8 -6.03 -5.50 15.71
N VAL A 9 -5.70 -6.67 15.14
CA VAL A 9 -5.50 -6.83 13.70
C VAL A 9 -6.76 -6.49 12.89
N GLU A 10 -7.94 -6.86 13.38
CA GLU A 10 -9.20 -6.56 12.68
C GLU A 10 -9.53 -5.07 12.74
N ILE A 11 -9.28 -4.44 13.89
CA ILE A 11 -9.44 -2.99 14.06
C ILE A 11 -8.50 -2.24 13.12
N ASN A 12 -7.22 -2.66 13.06
CA ASN A 12 -6.23 -2.03 12.19
C ASN A 12 -6.57 -2.19 10.71
N GLN A 13 -7.02 -3.38 10.29
CA GLN A 13 -7.48 -3.60 8.92
C GLN A 13 -8.67 -2.71 8.56
N GLN A 14 -9.64 -2.57 9.46
CA GLN A 14 -10.78 -1.68 9.27
C GLN A 14 -10.32 -0.20 9.17
N ALA A 15 -9.44 0.23 10.07
CA ALA A 15 -8.92 1.59 10.10
C ALA A 15 -8.16 1.94 8.80
N ILE A 16 -7.29 1.06 8.31
CA ILE A 16 -6.55 1.28 7.05
C ILE A 16 -7.51 1.48 5.88
N ARG A 17 -8.58 0.67 5.78
CA ARG A 17 -9.58 0.81 4.72
C ARG A 17 -10.32 2.15 4.79
N LEU A 18 -10.67 2.59 5.99
CA LEU A 18 -11.30 3.90 6.20
C LEU A 18 -10.36 5.04 5.82
N LEU A 19 -9.10 4.98 6.24
CA LEU A 19 -8.09 5.98 5.87
C LEU A 19 -7.92 6.08 4.36
N TYR A 20 -7.85 4.95 3.64
CA TYR A 20 -7.78 4.95 2.17
C TYR A 20 -9.01 5.57 1.53
N LYS A 21 -10.20 5.32 2.08
CA LYS A 21 -11.45 5.87 1.55
C LYS A 21 -11.52 7.39 1.74
N GLU A 22 -11.16 7.88 2.91
CA GLU A 22 -11.39 9.28 3.29
C GLU A 22 -10.22 10.21 2.92
N LEU A 23 -8.97 9.73 2.96
CA LEU A 23 -7.78 10.53 2.67
C LEU A 23 -7.18 10.24 1.29
N GLY A 24 -7.59 9.14 0.66
CA GLY A 24 -6.88 8.60 -0.50
C GLY A 24 -5.56 7.91 -0.10
N VAL A 25 -5.02 7.12 -1.03
CA VAL A 25 -3.88 6.22 -0.76
C VAL A 25 -2.62 6.99 -0.32
N VAL A 26 -2.34 8.12 -0.97
CA VAL A 26 -1.10 8.88 -0.74
C VAL A 26 -1.05 9.43 0.69
N ASP A 27 -2.09 10.14 1.11
CA ASP A 27 -2.11 10.80 2.41
C ASP A 27 -2.37 9.83 3.55
N ALA A 28 -3.15 8.76 3.32
CA ALA A 28 -3.27 7.67 4.28
C ALA A 28 -1.94 6.98 4.57
N VAL A 29 -1.11 6.70 3.56
CA VAL A 29 0.22 6.09 3.77
C VAL A 29 1.14 7.05 4.53
N ARG A 30 1.11 8.36 4.22
CA ARG A 30 1.87 9.37 4.98
C ARG A 30 1.43 9.45 6.43
N PHE A 31 0.12 9.40 6.70
CA PHE A 31 -0.43 9.37 8.05
C PHE A 31 0.07 8.15 8.82
N LEU A 32 -0.03 6.94 8.25
CA LEU A 32 0.45 5.71 8.90
C LEU A 32 1.96 5.78 9.20
N LYS A 33 2.76 6.39 8.33
CA LYS A 33 4.21 6.58 8.53
C LYS A 33 4.58 7.46 9.72
N GLN A 34 3.64 8.21 10.30
CA GLN A 34 3.87 8.97 11.53
C GLN A 34 4.00 8.05 12.75
N PHE A 35 3.38 6.86 12.70
CA PHE A 35 3.31 5.94 13.84
C PHE A 35 4.18 4.69 13.66
N THR A 36 4.65 4.41 12.44
CA THR A 36 5.49 3.25 12.14
C THR A 36 6.42 3.53 10.97
N GLN A 37 7.63 2.95 11.02
CA GLN A 37 8.55 2.97 9.88
C GLN A 37 8.12 2.05 8.73
N GLY A 38 7.17 1.14 8.98
CA GLY A 38 6.79 0.08 8.06
C GLY A 38 7.78 -1.09 8.07
N TYR A 39 7.71 -1.92 7.04
CA TYR A 39 8.59 -3.07 6.83
C TYR A 39 9.09 -3.09 5.39
N GLY A 40 10.17 -3.82 5.13
CA GLY A 40 10.74 -3.99 3.81
C GLY A 40 11.84 -2.97 3.48
N ASN A 41 12.51 -3.20 2.35
CA ASN A 41 13.56 -2.33 1.84
C ASN A 41 13.15 -1.85 0.44
N TYR A 42 12.40 -0.76 0.41
CA TYR A 42 11.88 -0.21 -0.85
C TYR A 42 13.00 0.06 -1.88
N THR A 43 14.21 0.41 -1.44
CA THR A 43 15.33 0.62 -2.37
C THR A 43 15.72 -0.66 -3.09
N GLN A 44 15.88 -1.77 -2.36
CA GLN A 44 16.21 -3.08 -2.93
C GLN A 44 15.05 -3.67 -3.75
N GLU A 45 13.82 -3.50 -3.25
CA GLU A 45 12.61 -3.97 -3.94
C GLU A 45 12.39 -3.19 -5.25
N ARG A 46 12.55 -1.87 -5.23
CA ARG A 46 12.45 -1.01 -6.43
C ARG A 46 13.48 -1.41 -7.48
N ASP A 47 14.72 -1.67 -7.06
CA ASP A 47 15.77 -2.12 -7.96
C ASP A 47 15.38 -3.45 -8.64
N SER A 48 14.99 -4.44 -7.85
CA SER A 48 14.55 -5.76 -8.35
C SER A 48 13.35 -5.67 -9.32
N LEU A 49 12.43 -4.73 -9.08
CA LEU A 49 11.22 -4.56 -9.90
C LEU A 49 11.45 -3.75 -11.17
N PHE A 50 12.33 -2.75 -11.13
CA PHE A 50 12.37 -1.68 -12.15
C PHE A 50 13.75 -1.37 -12.74
N ALA A 51 14.87 -1.88 -12.19
CA ALA A 51 16.22 -1.49 -12.64
C ALA A 51 16.44 -1.66 -14.14
N ASN A 52 15.85 -2.70 -14.74
CA ASN A 52 15.99 -3.03 -16.15
C ASN A 52 14.78 -2.64 -17.01
N LYS A 53 13.88 -1.78 -16.50
CA LYS A 53 12.69 -1.34 -17.23
C LYS A 53 12.81 0.15 -17.56
N SER A 54 12.64 0.48 -18.84
CA SER A 54 12.41 1.87 -19.23
C SER A 54 10.98 2.30 -18.87
N LEU A 55 10.73 3.61 -18.84
CA LEU A 55 9.37 4.14 -18.67
C LEU A 55 8.42 3.59 -19.75
N ASN A 56 8.89 3.47 -21.00
CA ASN A 56 8.09 2.95 -22.10
C ASN A 56 7.70 1.48 -21.88
N ASP A 57 8.60 0.67 -21.31
CA ASP A 57 8.30 -0.73 -20.97
C ASP A 57 7.20 -0.82 -19.91
N ILE A 58 7.26 0.04 -18.90
CA ILE A 58 6.27 0.11 -17.81
C ILE A 58 4.90 0.52 -18.37
N VAL A 59 4.85 1.60 -19.17
CA VAL A 59 3.60 2.09 -19.77
C VAL A 59 2.99 1.00 -20.67
N SER A 60 3.81 0.35 -21.50
CA SER A 60 3.36 -0.73 -22.38
C SER A 60 2.78 -1.91 -21.59
N GLU A 61 3.35 -2.26 -20.45
CA GLU A 61 2.84 -3.31 -19.56
C GLU A 61 1.48 -2.93 -18.94
N ILE A 62 1.32 -1.69 -18.49
CA ILE A 62 0.06 -1.17 -17.94
C ILE A 62 -1.05 -1.24 -19.00
N GLU A 63 -0.77 -0.80 -20.23
CA GLU A 63 -1.75 -0.86 -21.32
C GLU A 63 -2.14 -2.28 -21.68
N LYS A 64 -1.18 -3.21 -21.73
CA LYS A 64 -1.47 -4.64 -21.97
C LYS A 64 -2.38 -5.23 -20.91
N ARG A 65 -2.19 -4.87 -19.64
CA ARG A 65 -3.05 -5.32 -18.54
C ARG A 65 -4.46 -4.75 -18.61
N ARG A 66 -4.64 -3.51 -19.09
CA ARG A 66 -5.96 -2.87 -19.25
C ARG A 66 -6.79 -3.41 -20.42
N LYS A 67 -6.12 -3.95 -21.45
CA LYS A 67 -6.77 -4.58 -22.61
C LYS A 67 -7.23 -6.02 -22.36
N LYS A 68 -6.90 -6.57 -21.19
CA LYS A 68 -7.28 -7.91 -20.74
C LYS A 68 -8.42 -7.82 -19.75
#